data_AF-A0A7R9ZMK5-F1
#
_entry.id   AF-A0A7R9ZMK5-F1
#
_cell.length_a   1.000
_cell.length_b   1.000
_cell.length_c   1.000
_cell.angle_alpha   90.00
_cell.angle_beta   90.00
_cell.angle_gamma   90.00
#
_symmetry.space_group_name_H-M   'P 1'
#
loop_
_entity.id
_entity.type
_entity.pdbx_description
1 polymer ?
#
loop_
_entity_poly.entity_id
_entity_poly.type
_entity_poly.pdbx_seq_one_letter_code
_entity_poly.pdbx_strand_id
1 'polypeptide(L)'
;IVGRTERPLEELPVNFSDISRAKVAIRDGIVRTECRKSFFLSELIGANIYLKPEFRQFTGSFKERGARNAIIQLMNEKGSSLTGVIAASAGNHALALAYHGKELGVPVTVV
;
A
#
# COMPACT_ATOMS: atom_id res chain seq x y z
N ILE A 1 -9.97 5.00 -32.25
CA ILE A 1 -9.92 4.63 -30.81
C ILE A 1 -9.58 3.15 -30.78
N VAL A 2 -8.31 2.82 -30.55
CA VAL A 2 -7.78 1.45 -30.65
C VAL A 2 -8.38 0.62 -29.52
N GLY A 3 -8.85 -0.58 -29.87
CA GLY A 3 -9.57 -1.50 -29.00
C GLY A 3 -8.83 -1.77 -27.69
N ARG A 4 -9.51 -1.49 -26.58
CA ARG A 4 -9.12 -1.97 -25.26
C ARG A 4 -9.33 -3.48 -25.31
N THR A 5 -8.25 -4.26 -25.35
CA THR A 5 -8.30 -5.69 -25.09
C THR A 5 -8.78 -5.87 -23.65
N GLU A 6 -10.06 -6.20 -23.48
CA GLU A 6 -10.62 -6.61 -22.19
C GLU A 6 -10.02 -7.98 -21.85
N ARG A 7 -8.91 -7.98 -21.11
CA ARG A 7 -8.46 -9.20 -20.45
C ARG A 7 -9.52 -9.60 -19.43
N PRO A 8 -10.01 -10.85 -19.46
CA PRO A 8 -10.91 -11.36 -18.44
C PRO A 8 -10.31 -11.13 -17.05
N LEU A 9 -11.12 -10.74 -16.07
CA LEU A 9 -10.66 -10.46 -14.70
C LEU A 9 -9.93 -11.65 -14.05
N GLU A 10 -10.21 -12.87 -14.52
CA GLU A 10 -9.55 -14.11 -14.08
C GLU A 10 -8.10 -14.28 -14.55
N GLU A 11 -7.64 -13.50 -15.55
CA GLU A 11 -6.26 -13.55 -16.07
C GLU A 11 -5.31 -12.50 -15.43
N LEU A 12 -5.78 -11.70 -14.47
CA LEU A 12 -4.93 -10.70 -13.83
C LEU A 12 -4.01 -11.34 -12.78
N PRO A 13 -2.73 -10.93 -12.72
CA PRO A 13 -1.75 -11.50 -11.78
C PRO A 13 -2.05 -11.16 -10.30
N VAL A 14 -3.00 -10.27 -10.04
CA VAL A 14 -3.47 -9.89 -8.71
C VAL A 14 -5.00 -9.89 -8.73
N ASN A 15 -5.60 -10.62 -7.81
CA ASN A 15 -7.05 -10.75 -7.68
C ASN A 15 -7.55 -10.21 -6.32
N PHE A 16 -8.87 -10.24 -6.13
CA PHE A 16 -9.51 -9.73 -4.91
C PHE A 16 -9.07 -10.47 -3.62
N SER A 17 -8.76 -11.76 -3.72
CA SER A 17 -8.25 -12.54 -2.58
C SER A 17 -6.90 -11.99 -2.12
N ASP A 18 -6.01 -11.60 -3.03
CA ASP A 18 -4.72 -10.99 -2.68
C ASP A 18 -4.90 -9.69 -1.88
N ILE A 19 -5.85 -8.84 -2.31
CA ILE A 19 -6.18 -7.59 -1.61
C ILE A 19 -6.80 -7.86 -0.24
N SER A 20 -7.67 -8.86 -0.15
CA SER A 20 -8.32 -9.27 1.11
C SER A 20 -7.30 -9.82 2.11
N ARG A 21 -6.34 -10.61 1.65
CA ARG A 21 -5.20 -11.09 2.47
C ARG A 21 -4.33 -9.93 2.93
N ALA A 22 -3.98 -9.02 2.03
CA ALA A 22 -3.18 -7.84 2.37
C ALA A 22 -3.85 -6.97 3.44
N LYS A 23 -5.18 -6.76 3.35
CA LYS A 23 -5.96 -6.02 4.35
C LYS A 23 -5.81 -6.60 5.75
N VAL A 24 -5.85 -7.93 5.88
CA VAL A 24 -5.70 -8.61 7.18
C VAL A 24 -4.26 -8.50 7.66
N ALA A 25 -3.29 -8.79 6.80
CA ALA A 25 -1.87 -8.80 7.15
C ALA A 25 -1.36 -7.46 7.68
N ILE A 26 -1.77 -6.34 7.07
CA ILE A 26 -1.24 -5.02 7.43
C ILE A 26 -2.03 -4.32 8.55
N ARG A 27 -3.12 -4.92 9.05
CA ARG A 27 -4.11 -4.25 9.92
C ARG A 27 -3.48 -3.56 11.13
N ASP A 28 -2.52 -4.21 11.76
CA ASP A 28 -2.00 -3.78 13.06
C ASP A 28 -0.87 -2.74 12.95
N GLY A 29 -0.46 -2.34 11.74
CA GLY A 29 0.53 -1.27 11.54
C GLY A 29 0.17 -0.28 10.45
N ILE A 30 -1.09 -0.22 10.03
CA ILE A 30 -1.57 0.73 9.03
C ILE A 30 -2.78 1.48 9.56
N VAL A 31 -2.70 2.82 9.52
CA VAL A 31 -3.82 3.66 9.93
C VAL A 31 -4.96 3.51 8.92
N ARG A 32 -6.19 3.31 9.42
CA ARG A 32 -7.39 3.41 8.59
C ARG A 32 -7.75 4.88 8.41
N THR A 33 -7.19 5.50 7.38
CA THR A 33 -7.53 6.87 6.97
C THR A 33 -9.03 7.02 6.72
N GLU A 34 -9.56 8.18 7.06
CA GLU A 34 -10.95 8.53 6.81
C GLU A 34 -11.29 8.52 5.31
N CYS A 35 -12.57 8.43 4.96
CA CYS A 35 -13.05 8.63 3.60
C CYS A 35 -14.25 9.57 3.68
N ARG A 36 -13.99 10.88 3.70
CA ARG A 36 -15.01 11.89 3.99
C ARG A 36 -15.52 12.52 2.71
N LYS A 37 -16.82 12.76 2.65
CA LYS A 37 -17.43 13.53 1.56
C LYS A 37 -16.88 14.97 1.61
N SER A 38 -16.47 15.48 0.45
CA SER A 38 -16.18 16.91 0.28
C SER A 38 -17.43 17.59 -0.24
N PHE A 39 -18.08 18.40 0.60
CA PHE A 39 -19.29 19.12 0.20
C PHE A 39 -19.03 20.10 -0.94
N PHE A 40 -17.97 20.91 -0.81
CA PHE A 40 -17.56 21.87 -1.84
C PHE A 40 -17.31 21.21 -3.20
N LEU A 41 -16.49 20.16 -3.25
CA LEU A 41 -16.21 19.46 -4.51
C LEU A 41 -17.45 18.74 -5.05
N SER A 42 -18.32 18.25 -4.17
CA SER A 42 -19.53 17.58 -4.60
C SER A 42 -20.51 18.55 -5.28
N GLU A 43 -20.66 19.75 -4.72
CA GLU A 43 -21.48 20.81 -5.29
C GLU A 43 -20.89 21.33 -6.61
N LEU A 44 -19.58 21.60 -6.63
CA LEU A 44 -18.88 22.11 -7.81
C LEU A 44 -18.99 21.16 -9.03
N ILE A 45 -18.94 19.85 -8.80
CA ILE A 45 -18.94 18.83 -9.86
C ILE A 45 -20.35 18.27 -10.15
N GLY A 46 -21.31 18.47 -9.25
CA GLY A 46 -22.64 17.87 -9.35
C GLY A 46 -22.67 16.35 -9.08
N ALA A 47 -21.69 15.83 -8.33
CA ALA A 47 -21.58 14.40 -8.01
C ALA A 47 -21.12 14.20 -6.56
N ASN A 48 -21.35 13.01 -5.98
CA ASN A 48 -20.84 12.73 -4.63
C ASN A 48 -19.33 12.46 -4.65
N ILE A 49 -18.52 13.42 -4.21
CA ILE A 49 -17.06 13.32 -4.15
C ILE A 49 -16.59 13.02 -2.73
N TYR A 50 -15.80 11.96 -2.57
CA TYR A 50 -15.18 11.56 -1.31
C TYR A 50 -13.66 11.65 -1.40
N LEU A 51 -13.02 12.14 -0.33
CA LEU A 51 -11.58 12.27 -0.24
C LEU A 51 -11.02 11.18 0.67
N LYS A 52 -9.97 10.52 0.18
CA LYS A 52 -9.20 9.49 0.89
C LYS A 52 -7.79 10.03 1.17
N PRO A 53 -7.56 10.72 2.29
CA PRO A 53 -6.31 11.44 2.56
C PRO A 53 -5.21 10.47 3.02
N GLU A 54 -4.64 9.71 2.08
CA GLU A 54 -3.51 8.80 2.35
C GLU A 54 -2.23 9.53 2.80
N PHE A 55 -2.15 10.85 2.60
CA PHE A 55 -1.09 11.67 3.17
C PHE A 55 -1.14 11.76 4.71
N ARG A 56 -2.19 11.24 5.35
CA ARG A 56 -2.28 11.09 6.81
C ARG A 56 -1.79 9.75 7.34
N GLN A 57 -1.23 8.88 6.48
CA GLN A 57 -0.40 7.78 6.97
C GLN A 57 0.88 8.34 7.64
N PHE A 58 1.56 7.55 8.45
CA PHE A 58 2.70 8.00 9.27
C PHE A 58 3.86 8.59 8.45
N THR A 59 4.19 7.97 7.32
CA THR A 59 5.20 8.39 6.36
C THR A 59 4.61 9.25 5.24
N GLY A 60 3.38 9.76 5.40
CA GLY A 60 2.78 10.75 4.52
C GLY A 60 2.30 10.25 3.16
N SER A 61 2.13 8.93 2.96
CA SER A 61 1.55 8.40 1.72
C SER A 61 0.98 6.99 1.83
N PHE A 62 0.26 6.56 0.80
CA PHE A 62 -0.29 5.20 0.69
C PHE A 62 0.78 4.09 0.60
N LYS A 63 2.05 4.43 0.35
CA LYS A 63 3.11 3.44 0.09
C LYS A 63 3.42 2.53 1.28
N GLU A 64 3.06 2.96 2.50
CA GLU A 64 3.08 2.14 3.72
C GLU A 64 2.37 0.80 3.54
N ARG A 65 1.18 0.80 2.92
CA ARG A 65 0.36 -0.40 2.75
C ARG A 65 1.11 -1.49 1.99
N GLY A 66 1.72 -1.12 0.87
CA GLY A 66 2.48 -2.04 0.02
C GLY A 66 3.80 -2.47 0.68
N ALA A 67 4.53 -1.52 1.25
CA ALA A 67 5.82 -1.79 1.91
C ALA A 67 5.66 -2.78 3.07
N ARG A 68 4.70 -2.53 3.97
CA ARG A 68 4.43 -3.42 5.10
C ARG A 68 3.98 -4.80 4.63
N ASN A 69 3.05 -4.88 3.68
CA ASN A 69 2.57 -6.15 3.15
C ASN A 69 3.71 -6.97 2.52
N ALA A 70 4.60 -6.33 1.75
CA ALA A 70 5.73 -6.99 1.12
C ALA A 70 6.71 -7.56 2.16
N ILE A 71 7.07 -6.78 3.19
CA ILE A 71 7.95 -7.25 4.27
C ILE A 71 7.32 -8.45 5.00
N ILE A 72 6.05 -8.38 5.37
CA ILE A 72 5.34 -9.49 6.04
C ILE A 72 5.33 -10.75 5.16
N GLN A 73 5.07 -10.61 3.86
CA GLN A 73 5.11 -11.76 2.95
C GLN A 73 6.50 -12.38 2.87
N LEU A 74 7.56 -11.58 2.78
CA LEU A 74 8.94 -12.07 2.79
C LEU A 74 9.30 -12.74 4.12
N MET A 75 8.84 -12.21 5.25
CA MET A 75 9.03 -12.86 6.56
C MET A 75 8.35 -14.23 6.60
N ASN A 76 7.15 -14.35 6.04
CA ASN A 76 6.43 -15.63 5.98
C ASN A 76 7.07 -16.62 5.00
N GLU A 77 7.59 -16.15 3.87
CA GLU A 77 8.20 -17.00 2.84
C GLU A 77 9.60 -17.46 3.23
N LYS A 78 10.42 -16.57 3.80
CA LYS A 78 11.84 -16.83 4.11
C LYS A 78 12.09 -17.20 5.56
N GLY A 79 11.20 -16.85 6.49
CA GLY A 79 11.38 -17.08 7.92
C GLY A 79 12.70 -16.51 8.44
N SER A 80 13.45 -17.32 9.18
CA SER A 80 14.76 -16.95 9.73
C SER A 80 15.85 -16.72 8.68
N SER A 81 15.64 -17.10 7.42
CA SER A 81 16.57 -16.85 6.33
C SER A 81 16.47 -15.41 5.78
N LEU A 82 15.48 -14.62 6.22
CA LEU A 82 15.37 -13.22 5.84
C LEU A 82 16.42 -12.39 6.59
N THR A 83 17.41 -11.87 5.87
CA THR A 83 18.48 -11.03 6.44
C THR A 83 18.21 -9.53 6.31
N GLY A 84 17.25 -9.13 5.49
CA GLY A 84 16.88 -7.74 5.26
C GLY A 84 16.21 -7.54 3.90
N VAL A 85 15.86 -6.29 3.60
CA VAL A 85 15.29 -5.86 2.31
C VAL A 85 16.05 -4.66 1.76
N ILE A 86 16.09 -4.55 0.44
CA ILE A 86 16.71 -3.42 -0.27
C ILE A 86 15.73 -2.83 -1.28
N ALA A 87 15.69 -1.50 -1.38
CA ALA A 87 14.95 -0.80 -2.42
C ALA A 87 15.71 0.43 -2.93
N ALA A 88 15.63 0.70 -4.23
CA ALA A 88 16.10 1.95 -4.81
C ALA A 88 14.91 2.93 -4.88
N SER A 89 14.94 3.99 -4.06
CA SER A 89 13.87 5.00 -4.05
C SER A 89 14.29 6.28 -3.35
N ALA A 90 14.13 7.41 -4.04
CA ALA A 90 14.41 8.74 -3.49
C ALA A 90 13.23 9.39 -2.72
N GLY A 91 12.22 8.64 -2.24
CA GLY A 91 11.02 9.25 -1.66
C GLY A 91 10.07 8.34 -0.89
N ASN A 92 8.77 8.52 -1.06
CA ASN A 92 7.71 7.87 -0.25
C ASN A 92 7.87 6.36 -0.03
N HIS A 93 8.45 5.62 -0.98
CA HIS A 93 8.64 4.17 -0.81
C HIS A 93 9.78 3.87 0.17
N ALA A 94 10.89 4.61 0.08
CA ALA A 94 11.99 4.51 1.02
C ALA A 94 11.54 4.79 2.45
N LEU A 95 10.76 5.86 2.65
CA LEU A 95 10.23 6.21 3.97
C LEU A 95 9.34 5.10 4.53
N ALA A 96 8.38 4.62 3.73
CA ALA A 96 7.48 3.54 4.10
C ALA A 96 8.22 2.23 4.45
N LEU A 97 9.22 1.85 3.64
CA LEU A 97 10.01 0.64 3.83
C LEU A 97 10.87 0.74 5.09
N ALA A 98 11.59 1.86 5.26
CA ALA A 98 12.44 2.09 6.43
C ALA A 98 11.61 2.11 7.74
N TYR A 99 10.45 2.77 7.73
CA TYR A 99 9.56 2.85 8.89
C TYR A 99 9.04 1.47 9.31
N HIS A 100 8.43 0.71 8.39
CA HIS A 100 7.87 -0.60 8.73
C HIS A 100 8.91 -1.69 8.88
N GLY A 101 10.05 -1.61 8.20
CA GLY A 101 11.16 -2.53 8.44
C GLY A 101 11.67 -2.41 9.86
N LYS A 102 11.85 -1.18 10.36
CA LYS A 102 12.18 -0.94 11.78
C LYS A 102 11.13 -1.52 12.72
N GLU A 103 9.84 -1.28 12.44
CA GLU A 103 8.73 -1.76 13.28
C GLU A 103 8.66 -3.30 13.33
N LEU A 104 8.95 -3.97 12.21
CA LEU A 104 8.92 -5.43 12.07
C LEU A 104 10.25 -6.13 12.41
N GLY A 105 11.29 -5.37 12.78
CA GLY A 105 12.61 -5.91 13.08
C GLY A 105 13.39 -6.43 11.86
N VAL A 106 13.07 -5.94 10.65
CA VAL A 106 13.72 -6.33 9.39
C VAL A 106 14.68 -5.21 8.96
N PRO A 107 15.99 -5.49 8.78
CA PRO A 107 16.93 -4.51 8.26
C PRO A 107 16.53 -3.99 6.88
N VAL A 108 16.65 -2.68 6.65
CA VAL A 108 16.30 -2.03 5.39
C VAL A 108 17.47 -1.22 4.85
N THR A 109 17.82 -1.47 3.60
CA THR A 109 18.75 -0.63 2.84
C THR A 109 17.97 0.15 1.78
N VAL A 110 18.15 1.46 1.75
CA VAL A 110 17.60 2.33 0.69
C VAL A 110 18.75 2.91 -0.10
N VAL A 111 18.63 2.86 -1.44
CA VAL A 111 19.56 3.48 -2.40
C VAL A 111 18.91 4.72 -3.02
#